data_AF-A0A7S1ZJW4-F1
#
_entry.id   AF-A0A7S1ZJW4-F1
#
_cell.length_a   1.000
_cell.length_b   1.000
_cell.length_c   1.000
_cell.angle_alpha   90.00
_cell.angle_beta   90.00
_cell.angle_gamma   90.00
#
_symmetry.space_group_name_H-M   'P 1'
#
loop_
_entity.id
_entity.type
_entity.pdbx_description
1 polymer ?
#
loop_
_entity_poly.entity_id
_entity_poly.type
_entity_poly.pdbx_seq_one_letter_code
_entity_poly.pdbx_strand_id
1 'polypeptide(L)'
;LCKLMKEGLDDKVEKVVVSSRLADSPCCLVTGEYGWSANMERIMKAQALRDTTQSAYMASKKTMEVNPTNSIIAALREKADADQSDKTVKDLIWLLYDTSLLTSGFSLDEPATFSARIHRLVELGLFIYDDDDDD
;
A
#
# COMPACT_ATOMS: atom_id res chain seq x y z
N LEU A 1 9.83 -3.56 -10.79
CA LEU A 1 9.01 -3.49 -9.56
C LEU A 1 8.40 -2.11 -9.27
N CYS A 2 9.16 -1.02 -9.00
CA CYS A 2 8.54 0.26 -8.59
C CYS A 2 7.51 0.82 -9.59
N LYS A 3 7.78 0.71 -10.90
CA LYS A 3 6.81 1.05 -11.96
C LYS A 3 5.52 0.24 -11.84
N LEU A 4 5.63 -1.09 -11.73
CA LEU A 4 4.50 -2.00 -11.54
C LEU A 4 3.69 -1.66 -10.29
N MET A 5 4.35 -1.34 -9.17
CA MET A 5 3.67 -0.92 -7.95
C MET A 5 2.91 0.39 -8.16
N LYS A 6 3.51 1.36 -8.85
CA LYS A 6 2.84 2.63 -9.15
C LYS A 6 1.63 2.46 -10.07
N GLU A 7 1.71 1.54 -11.03
CA GLU A 7 0.61 1.21 -11.93
C GLU A 7 -0.51 0.47 -11.19
N GLY A 8 -0.17 -0.52 -10.35
CA GLY A 8 -1.14 -1.29 -9.58
C GLY A 8 -1.87 -0.49 -8.48
N LEU A 9 -1.21 0.52 -7.91
CA LEU A 9 -1.77 1.39 -6.87
C LEU A 9 -2.42 2.66 -7.44
N ASP A 10 -2.28 2.91 -8.75
CA ASP A 10 -2.82 4.06 -9.47
C ASP A 10 -2.88 5.38 -8.66
N ASP A 11 -4.06 5.87 -8.31
CA ASP A 11 -4.26 7.16 -7.70
C ASP A 11 -3.92 7.21 -6.20
N LYS A 12 -3.72 6.04 -5.55
CA LYS A 12 -3.42 5.92 -4.12
C LYS A 12 -2.04 6.46 -3.76
N VAL A 13 -1.08 6.44 -4.69
CA VAL A 13 0.27 6.95 -4.49
C VAL A 13 0.66 7.92 -5.60
N GLU A 14 1.41 8.95 -5.24
CA GLU A 14 1.98 9.90 -6.21
C GLU A 14 3.07 9.23 -7.04
N LYS A 15 4.00 8.56 -6.35
CA LYS A 15 5.13 7.83 -6.95
C LYS A 15 5.60 6.72 -6.02
N VAL A 16 6.29 5.75 -6.58
CA VAL A 16 6.98 4.68 -5.86
C VAL A 16 8.47 4.81 -6.13
N VAL A 17 9.28 4.92 -5.08
CA VAL A 17 10.72 5.15 -5.19
C VAL A 17 11.50 4.17 -4.30
N VAL A 18 12.75 3.91 -4.68
CA VAL A 18 13.68 3.13 -3.85
C VAL A 18 14.17 4.02 -2.71
N SER A 19 14.21 3.47 -1.50
CA SER A 19 14.65 4.15 -0.30
C SER A 19 15.91 3.53 0.27
N SER A 20 16.82 4.38 0.75
CA SER A 20 18.05 3.98 1.45
C SER A 20 17.96 4.12 2.96
N ARG A 21 16.85 4.66 3.49
CA ARG A 21 16.66 4.91 4.94
C ARG A 21 15.88 3.82 5.66
N LEU A 22 15.31 2.86 4.94
CA LEU A 22 14.57 1.75 5.51
C LEU A 22 15.56 0.66 5.95
N ALA A 23 15.51 0.27 7.23
CA ALA A 23 16.30 -0.83 7.76
C ALA A 23 15.58 -2.16 7.54
N ASP A 24 14.58 -2.46 8.38
CA ASP A 24 13.90 -3.77 8.37
C ASP A 24 12.60 -3.76 7.58
N SER A 25 11.89 -2.63 7.51
CA SER A 25 10.59 -2.55 6.84
C SER A 25 10.71 -2.73 5.33
N PRO A 26 9.78 -3.47 4.67
CA PRO A 26 9.78 -3.63 3.23
C PRO A 26 9.43 -2.32 2.51
N CYS A 27 8.48 -1.55 3.05
CA CYS A 27 7.99 -0.31 2.48
C CYS A 27 7.59 0.69 3.58
N CYS A 28 7.49 1.97 3.24
CA CYS A 28 6.79 2.99 4.05
C CYS A 28 6.07 4.00 3.16
N LEU A 29 5.18 4.80 3.75
CA LEU A 29 4.52 5.91 3.08
C LEU A 29 4.93 7.23 3.70
N VAL A 30 5.32 8.16 2.84
CA VAL A 30 5.69 9.52 3.23
C VAL A 30 4.90 10.56 2.45
N THR A 31 4.68 11.70 3.09
CA THR A 31 4.02 12.85 2.48
C THR A 31 5.08 13.83 1.98
N GLY A 32 4.76 14.57 0.92
CA GLY A 32 5.60 15.68 0.46
C GLY A 32 5.75 16.76 1.53
N GLU A 33 6.74 17.64 1.37
CA GLU A 33 7.10 18.71 2.32
C GLU A 33 5.92 19.63 2.68
N TYR A 34 5.01 19.87 1.74
CA TYR A 34 3.83 20.72 1.91
C TYR A 34 2.53 19.93 2.13
N GLY A 35 2.60 18.59 2.15
CA GLY A 35 1.43 17.72 2.33
C GLY A 35 1.09 17.50 3.80
N TRP A 36 -0.13 17.03 4.07
CA TRP A 36 -0.53 16.65 5.43
C TRP A 36 0.24 15.44 5.92
N SER A 37 0.99 15.61 7.03
CA SER A 37 1.56 14.48 7.76
C SER A 37 0.45 13.54 8.24
N ALA A 38 0.78 12.28 8.52
CA ALA A 38 -0.19 11.30 9.03
C ALA A 38 -0.96 11.80 10.27
N ASN A 39 -0.27 12.51 11.17
CA ASN A 39 -0.90 13.11 12.34
C ASN A 39 -1.83 14.27 11.97
N MET A 40 -1.40 15.14 11.05
CA MET A 40 -2.21 16.26 10.59
C MET A 40 -3.45 15.78 9.85
N GLU A 41 -3.32 14.77 8.98
CA GLU A 41 -4.45 14.15 8.28
C GLU A 41 -5.48 13.60 9.28
N ARG A 42 -5.04 12.94 10.35
CA ARG A 42 -5.93 12.42 11.39
C ARG A 42 -6.70 13.52 12.12
N ILE A 43 -6.00 14.59 12.53
CA ILE A 43 -6.63 15.75 13.21
C ILE A 43 -7.60 16.44 12.26
N MET A 44 -7.20 16.66 11.01
CA MET A 44 -8.02 17.35 10.01
C MET A 44 -9.23 16.52 9.61
N LYS A 45 -9.10 15.21 9.39
CA LYS A 45 -10.26 14.32 9.15
C LYS A 45 -11.26 14.36 10.30
N ALA A 46 -10.80 14.42 11.55
CA ALA A 46 -11.67 14.56 12.72
C ALA A 46 -12.39 15.92 12.79
N GLN A 47 -11.79 16.99 12.25
CA GLN A 47 -12.38 18.34 12.20
C GLN A 47 -13.24 18.59 10.95
N ALA A 48 -12.88 18.00 9.81
CA ALA A 48 -13.50 18.18 8.49
C ALA A 48 -14.91 17.58 8.36
N LEU A 49 -15.37 16.81 9.36
CA LEU A 49 -16.80 16.53 9.56
C LEU A 49 -17.66 17.81 9.67
N ARG A 50 -17.05 19.00 9.76
CA ARG A 50 -17.72 20.31 9.82
C ARG A 50 -17.72 21.11 8.51
N ASP A 51 -16.77 20.90 7.59
CA ASP A 51 -16.70 21.61 6.30
C ASP A 51 -15.77 20.87 5.31
N THR A 52 -16.32 20.36 4.21
CA THR A 52 -15.65 19.41 3.28
C THR A 52 -15.03 20.07 2.05
N THR A 53 -15.15 21.38 1.90
CA THR A 53 -14.84 22.08 0.65
C THR A 53 -13.36 22.43 0.45
N GLN A 54 -12.54 22.46 1.52
CA GLN A 54 -11.10 22.78 1.43
C GLN A 54 -10.14 21.57 1.61
N SER A 55 -10.65 20.39 1.95
CA SER A 55 -9.82 19.25 2.39
C SER A 55 -9.17 18.45 1.25
N ALA A 56 -9.71 18.48 0.02
CA ALA A 56 -9.25 17.58 -1.04
C ALA A 56 -7.88 17.93 -1.64
N TYR A 57 -7.53 19.22 -1.72
CA TYR A 57 -6.26 19.66 -2.33
C TYR A 57 -5.05 19.47 -1.38
N MET A 58 -5.31 19.43 -0.07
CA MET A 58 -4.29 19.27 0.97
C MET A 58 -4.12 17.82 1.44
N ALA A 59 -5.07 16.93 1.11
CA ALA A 59 -4.91 15.49 1.15
C ALA A 59 -3.95 15.02 0.03
N SER A 60 -2.72 15.51 0.09
CA SER A 60 -1.67 15.22 -0.89
C SER A 60 -1.43 13.71 -1.01
N LYS A 61 -1.28 13.24 -2.25
CA LYS A 61 -0.94 11.85 -2.55
C LYS A 61 0.39 11.50 -1.89
N LYS A 62 0.50 10.25 -1.42
CA LYS A 62 1.67 9.80 -0.66
C LYS A 62 2.72 9.23 -1.60
N THR A 63 3.99 9.40 -1.27
CA THR A 63 5.09 8.67 -1.93
C THR A 63 5.32 7.37 -1.19
N MET A 64 5.32 6.26 -1.91
CA MET A 64 5.70 4.96 -1.36
C MET A 64 7.19 4.73 -1.55
N GLU A 65 7.86 4.47 -0.44
CA GLU A 65 9.28 4.16 -0.41
C GLU A 65 9.46 2.66 -0.22
N VAL A 66 10.34 2.06 -1.03
CA VAL A 66 10.57 0.62 -1.08
C VAL A 66 12.01 0.31 -0.69
N ASN A 67 12.18 -0.66 0.20
CA ASN A 67 13.48 -1.11 0.67
C ASN A 67 14.08 -2.19 -0.25
N PRO A 68 15.16 -1.91 -0.99
CA PRO A 68 15.72 -2.86 -1.93
C PRO A 68 16.44 -4.05 -1.27
N THR A 69 16.81 -3.95 0.02
CA THR A 69 17.53 -5.01 0.74
C THR A 69 16.60 -5.94 1.52
N ASN A 70 15.32 -5.61 1.61
CA ASN A 70 14.35 -6.45 2.30
C ASN A 70 14.00 -7.69 1.46
N SER A 71 13.98 -8.87 2.09
CA SER A 71 13.74 -10.15 1.42
C SER A 71 12.37 -10.26 0.75
N ILE A 72 11.34 -9.63 1.30
CA ILE A 72 9.99 -9.61 0.71
C ILE A 72 10.01 -8.84 -0.61
N ILE A 73 10.72 -7.71 -0.66
CA ILE A 73 10.85 -6.90 -1.89
C ILE A 73 11.67 -7.63 -2.95
N ALA A 74 12.74 -8.31 -2.55
CA ALA A 74 13.54 -9.13 -3.45
C ALA A 74 12.70 -10.26 -4.07
N ALA A 75 11.98 -11.03 -3.25
CA ALA A 75 11.12 -12.11 -3.73
C ALA A 75 9.95 -11.60 -4.60
N LEU A 76 9.33 -10.48 -4.21
CA LEU A 76 8.27 -9.86 -5.01
C LEU A 76 8.79 -9.39 -6.36
N ARG A 77 10.02 -8.87 -6.43
CA ARG A 77 10.65 -8.50 -7.70
C ARG A 77 10.85 -9.71 -8.59
N GLU A 78 11.42 -10.80 -8.07
CA GLU A 78 11.63 -12.03 -8.85
C GLU A 78 10.31 -12.58 -9.40
N LYS A 79 9.27 -12.60 -8.56
CA LYS A 79 7.94 -13.06 -8.98
C LYS A 79 7.32 -12.16 -10.05
N ALA A 80 7.44 -10.85 -9.89
CA ALA A 80 6.96 -9.87 -10.87
C ALA A 80 7.75 -9.91 -12.18
N ASP A 81 9.06 -10.20 -12.14
CA ASP A 81 9.90 -10.32 -13.33
C ASP A 81 9.55 -11.61 -14.12
N ALA A 82 9.06 -12.65 -13.44
CA ALA A 82 8.55 -13.87 -14.07
C ALA A 82 7.17 -13.69 -14.72
N ASP A 83 6.22 -13.07 -14.00
CA ASP A 83 4.90 -12.73 -14.53
C ASP A 83 4.33 -11.47 -13.86
N GLN A 84 4.22 -10.39 -14.63
CA GLN A 84 3.66 -9.12 -14.16
C GLN A 84 2.14 -9.15 -14.05
N SER A 85 1.49 -10.14 -14.67
CA SER A 85 0.03 -10.27 -14.69
C SER A 85 -0.53 -11.11 -13.53
N ASP A 86 0.34 -11.82 -12.80
CA ASP A 86 -0.02 -12.67 -11.65
C ASP A 86 -0.87 -11.91 -10.63
N LYS A 87 -2.10 -12.41 -10.39
CA LYS A 87 -3.05 -11.88 -9.41
C LYS A 87 -2.43 -11.80 -8.01
N THR A 88 -1.61 -12.78 -7.65
CA THR A 88 -0.89 -12.81 -6.38
C THR A 88 0.08 -11.64 -6.23
N VAL A 89 0.79 -11.27 -7.31
CA VAL A 89 1.72 -10.13 -7.28
C VAL A 89 0.95 -8.83 -7.02
N LYS A 90 -0.20 -8.65 -7.68
CA LYS A 90 -1.07 -7.50 -7.46
C LYS A 90 -1.61 -7.44 -6.02
N ASP A 91 -2.08 -8.57 -5.49
CA ASP A 91 -2.58 -8.65 -4.11
C ASP A 91 -1.48 -8.34 -3.09
N LEU A 92 -0.26 -8.86 -3.28
CA LEU A 92 0.87 -8.57 -2.41
C LEU A 92 1.28 -7.08 -2.44
N ILE A 93 1.23 -6.43 -3.61
CA ILE A 93 1.50 -4.99 -3.74
C ILE A 93 0.49 -4.19 -2.90
N TRP A 94 -0.80 -4.52 -3.03
CA TRP A 94 -1.84 -3.85 -2.26
C TRP A 94 -1.71 -4.11 -0.75
N LEU A 95 -1.36 -5.32 -0.34
CA LEU A 95 -1.13 -5.64 1.07
C LEU A 95 0.05 -4.84 1.65
N LEU A 96 1.16 -4.74 0.90
CA LEU A 96 2.31 -3.93 1.30
C LEU A 96 1.94 -2.45 1.43
N TYR A 97 1.08 -1.94 0.54
CA TYR A 97 0.57 -0.57 0.62
C TYR A 97 -0.28 -0.35 1.89
N ASP A 98 -1.27 -1.20 2.15
CA ASP A 98 -2.14 -1.06 3.33
C ASP A 98 -1.38 -1.22 4.65
N THR A 99 -0.43 -2.15 4.69
CA THR A 99 0.48 -2.31 5.85
C THR A 99 1.36 -1.08 6.03
N SER A 100 1.82 -0.47 4.93
CA SER A 100 2.59 0.78 4.98
C SER A 100 1.76 1.97 5.44
N LEU A 101 0.47 2.04 5.10
CA LEU A 101 -0.46 3.05 5.62
C LEU A 101 -0.52 2.98 7.15
N LEU A 102 -0.79 1.78 7.67
CA LEU A 102 -0.92 1.54 9.10
C LEU A 102 0.36 1.88 9.86
N THR A 103 1.50 1.33 9.42
CA THR A 103 2.80 1.52 10.09
C THR A 103 3.30 2.96 9.99
N SER A 104 2.93 3.69 8.93
CA SER A 104 3.25 5.12 8.78
C SER A 104 2.23 6.04 9.49
N GLY A 105 1.23 5.47 10.17
CA GLY A 105 0.27 6.19 11.01
C GLY A 105 -0.93 6.79 10.27
N PHE A 106 -1.14 6.43 9.01
CA PHE A 106 -2.33 6.81 8.24
C PHE A 106 -3.51 5.88 8.55
N SER A 107 -4.71 6.35 8.25
CA SER A 107 -5.94 5.54 8.36
C SER A 107 -6.16 4.74 7.09
N LEU A 108 -6.73 3.54 7.24
CA LEU A 108 -7.27 2.78 6.11
C LEU A 108 -8.60 3.37 5.69
N ASP A 109 -8.80 3.58 4.38
CA ASP A 109 -10.07 4.06 3.84
C ASP A 109 -11.11 2.93 3.81
N GLU A 110 -10.69 1.70 3.50
CA GLU A 110 -11.56 0.52 3.39
C GLU A 110 -11.04 -0.67 4.22
N PRO A 111 -11.29 -0.68 5.55
CA PRO A 111 -10.80 -1.75 6.43
C PRO A 111 -11.32 -3.14 6.04
N ALA A 112 -12.53 -3.24 5.50
CA ALA A 112 -13.13 -4.51 5.06
C ALA A 112 -12.35 -5.13 3.89
N THR A 113 -11.97 -4.32 2.89
CA THR A 113 -11.16 -4.74 1.73
C THR A 113 -9.79 -5.24 2.17
N PHE A 114 -9.15 -4.54 3.11
CA PHE A 114 -7.89 -4.97 3.71
C PHE A 114 -8.03 -6.30 4.47
N SER A 115 -9.07 -6.45 5.29
CA SER A 115 -9.35 -7.69 6.03
C SER A 115 -9.57 -8.88 5.09
N ALA A 116 -10.36 -8.70 4.03
CA ALA A 116 -10.60 -9.73 3.03
C ALA A 116 -9.30 -10.18 2.36
N ARG A 117 -8.39 -9.24 2.05
CA ARG A 117 -7.08 -9.57 1.47
C ARG A 117 -6.18 -10.33 2.44
N ILE A 118 -6.20 -10.00 3.72
CA ILE A 118 -5.49 -10.78 4.75
C ILE A 118 -6.06 -12.20 4.81
N HIS A 119 -7.39 -12.35 4.84
CA HIS A 119 -8.02 -13.68 4.90
C HIS A 119 -7.61 -14.55 3.71
N ARG A 120 -7.63 -14.02 2.49
CA ARG A 120 -7.16 -14.73 1.29
C ARG A 120 -5.71 -15.21 1.40
N LEU A 121 -4.83 -14.41 2.01
CA LEU A 121 -3.44 -14.79 2.22
C LEU A 121 -3.25 -15.83 3.32
N VAL A 122 -4.10 -15.80 4.35
CA VAL A 122 -4.14 -16.84 5.39
C VAL A 122 -4.62 -18.16 4.79
N GLU A 123 -5.67 -18.14 3.96
CA GLU A 123 -6.15 -19.31 3.22
C GLU A 123 -5.05 -19.91 2.34
N LEU A 124 -4.35 -19.08 1.55
CA LEU A 124 -3.20 -19.51 0.75
C LEU A 124 -2.07 -20.10 1.61
N GLY A 125 -1.77 -19.49 2.75
CA GLY A 125 -0.74 -19.97 3.68
C GLY A 125 -1.11 -21.29 4.37
N LEU A 126 -2.41 -21.58 4.49
CA LEU A 126 -2.95 -22.83 5.01
C LEU A 126 -3.23 -23.87 3.91
N PHE A 127 -2.91 -23.57 2.65
CA PHE A 127 -3.22 -24.41 1.49
C PHE A 127 -4.72 -24.73 1.35
N ILE A 128 -5.57 -23.80 1.77
CA ILE A 128 -7.01 -23.85 1.54
C ILE A 128 -7.21 -23.24 0.15
N TYR A 129 -7.33 -24.11 -0.85
CA TYR A 129 -7.66 -23.72 -2.20
C TYR A 129 -9.19 -23.71 -2.33
N ASP A 130 -9.78 -22.55 -2.57
CA ASP A 130 -11.13 -22.51 -3.13
C ASP A 130 -11.01 -23.04 -4.57
N ASP A 131 -11.47 -24.27 -4.78
CA ASP A 131 -11.57 -24.93 -6.11
C ASP A 131 -12.62 -24.26 -7.03
N ASP A 132 -13.16 -23.09 -6.66
CA ASP A 132 -14.34 -22.47 -7.28
C ASP A 132 -14.04 -21.18 -8.10
N ASP A 133 -12.77 -20.82 -8.35
CA ASP A 133 -12.40 -19.65 -9.19
C ASP A 133 -12.33 -19.98 -10.71
N ASP A 134 -12.89 -21.13 -11.15
CA ASP A 134 -13.14 -21.49 -12.57
C ASP A 134 -14.63 -21.23 -12.94
N ASP A 135 -15.03 -19.97 -13.10
CA ASP A 135 -16.19 -19.54 -13.92
C ASP A 135 -16.11 -18.04 -14.31
#